data_AF-A0A922MCW1-F1
#
_entry.id   AF-A0A922MCW1-F1
#
_cell.length_a   1.000
_cell.length_b   1.000
_cell.length_c   1.000
_cell.angle_alpha   90.00
_cell.angle_beta   90.00
_cell.angle_gamma   90.00
#
_symmetry.space_group_name_H-M   'P 1'
#
loop_
_entity.id
_entity.type
_entity.pdbx_description
1 polymer ?
#
loop_
_entity_poly.entity_id
_entity_poly.type
_entity_poly.pdbx_seq_one_letter_code
_entity_poly.pdbx_strand_id
1 'polypeptide(L)'
;MAYPIKYLSLQKSELEYEVAVRGETPANTVAELRRQICKLSQVFLSEDILCSHLDPLDDLNSCLEILNKIKDSLEVDTPDKNVLGRIENLFHHLYHRLNRICRDDKFMDVHTECTNMFREYYEALTSLKARSIDPLISIPHSDAQVKPEKLNISVTCEGNVKSSELAKLKYDGKSCVRAFIQRVSEFSVARNITNAKLLSFATEIFVDDALHWFRSVKHQECFHACRDLLVEEDKLEIILHNIRPCYASTLASASQITSIDQLRMICRNYENVQSRMAQFREPSAATSDTLAPEFAYKQRTDLASKQNYNNNHKLEFNKTNSNNSKQNFNNNVNEKYLHALNTDSAPGGKLPYCPRCRNNSHSLRDCQNKEIMCFKCGQKGVKKPDCPNCNKVQIPKN
;
A
#
# COMPACT_ATOMS: atom_id res chain seq x y z
N MET A 1 -4.44 9.61 -10.01
CA MET A 1 -5.57 8.68 -10.20
C MET A 1 -5.04 7.27 -9.96
N ALA A 2 -5.77 6.41 -9.26
CA ALA A 2 -5.39 5.01 -9.17
C ALA A 2 -5.79 4.30 -10.47
N TYR A 3 -4.87 3.53 -11.06
CA TYR A 3 -5.13 2.75 -12.28
C TYR A 3 -5.21 1.27 -11.92
N PRO A 4 -6.38 0.76 -11.49
CA PRO A 4 -6.50 -0.62 -11.05
C PRO A 4 -6.33 -1.58 -12.24
N ILE A 5 -5.51 -2.61 -12.05
CA ILE A 5 -5.28 -3.66 -13.04
C ILE A 5 -6.27 -4.80 -12.83
N LYS A 6 -7.05 -5.13 -13.85
CA LYS A 6 -7.88 -6.34 -13.92
C LYS A 6 -7.01 -7.50 -14.40
N TYR A 7 -6.37 -8.23 -13.48
CA TYR A 7 -5.45 -9.32 -13.84
C TYR A 7 -6.09 -10.43 -14.70
N LEU A 8 -7.41 -10.65 -14.60
CA LEU A 8 -8.09 -11.67 -15.38
C LEU A 8 -8.13 -11.37 -16.89
N SER A 9 -7.97 -10.11 -17.30
CA SER A 9 -7.89 -9.70 -18.71
C SER A 9 -6.48 -9.70 -19.29
N LEU A 10 -5.44 -9.96 -18.47
CA LEU A 10 -4.07 -10.03 -18.93
C LEU A 10 -3.76 -11.36 -19.65
N GLN A 11 -2.83 -11.31 -20.59
CA GLN A 11 -2.23 -12.45 -21.28
C GLN A 11 -1.25 -13.21 -20.39
N LYS A 12 -0.81 -14.39 -20.84
CA LYS A 12 0.12 -15.24 -20.09
C LYS A 12 1.43 -14.49 -19.74
N SER A 13 2.07 -13.86 -20.72
CA SER A 13 3.34 -13.12 -20.51
C SER A 13 3.20 -11.94 -19.54
N GLU A 14 2.08 -11.22 -19.61
CA GLU A 14 1.76 -10.11 -18.70
C GLU A 14 1.54 -10.62 -17.27
N LEU A 15 0.88 -11.77 -17.12
CA LEU A 15 0.71 -12.42 -15.81
C LEU A 15 2.04 -12.94 -15.26
N GLU A 16 2.89 -13.53 -16.09
CA GLU A 16 4.23 -13.99 -15.70
C GLU A 16 5.07 -12.81 -15.20
N TYR A 17 5.05 -11.68 -15.91
CA TYR A 17 5.71 -10.45 -15.48
C TYR A 17 5.23 -9.98 -14.09
N GLU A 18 3.92 -9.91 -13.87
CA GLU A 18 3.35 -9.45 -12.60
C GLU A 18 3.62 -10.42 -11.43
N VAL A 19 3.73 -11.73 -11.68
CA VAL A 19 4.14 -12.70 -10.65
C VAL A 19 5.63 -12.54 -10.33
N ALA A 20 6.48 -12.47 -11.36
CA ALA A 20 7.92 -12.36 -11.22
C ALA A 20 8.36 -11.06 -10.52
N VAL A 21 7.75 -9.92 -10.86
CA VAL A 21 8.06 -8.63 -10.22
C VAL A 21 7.67 -8.58 -8.74
N ARG A 22 6.81 -9.50 -8.28
CA ARG A 22 6.46 -9.69 -6.86
C ARG A 22 7.35 -10.71 -6.16
N GLY A 23 8.41 -11.19 -6.81
CA GLY A 23 9.43 -12.07 -6.23
C GLY A 23 9.06 -13.55 -6.21
N GLU A 24 8.02 -13.96 -6.94
CA GLU A 24 7.57 -15.35 -7.02
C GLU A 24 7.90 -15.96 -8.38
N THR A 25 8.14 -17.27 -8.42
CA THR A 25 8.38 -17.96 -9.70
C THR A 25 7.04 -18.17 -10.43
N PRO A 26 6.89 -17.68 -11.68
CA PRO A 26 5.65 -17.83 -12.44
C PRO A 26 5.29 -19.30 -12.65
N ALA A 27 4.02 -19.66 -12.41
CA ALA A 27 3.51 -20.98 -12.75
C ALA A 27 3.40 -21.21 -14.26
N ASN A 28 3.40 -22.48 -14.67
CA ASN A 28 3.44 -22.85 -16.10
C ASN A 28 2.11 -22.62 -16.84
N THR A 29 0.99 -22.60 -16.11
CA THR A 29 -0.36 -22.49 -16.69
C THR A 29 -1.04 -21.15 -16.34
N VAL A 30 -1.84 -20.61 -17.26
CA VAL A 30 -2.58 -19.35 -17.06
C VAL A 30 -3.53 -19.42 -15.85
N ALA A 31 -4.14 -20.58 -15.61
CA ALA A 31 -5.05 -20.78 -14.48
C ALA A 31 -4.33 -20.73 -13.12
N GLU A 32 -3.08 -21.19 -13.06
CA GLU A 32 -2.25 -21.10 -11.86
C GLU A 32 -1.67 -19.70 -11.68
N LEU A 33 -1.20 -19.06 -12.76
CA LEU A 33 -0.75 -17.67 -12.73
C LEU A 33 -1.84 -16.72 -12.20
N ARG A 34 -3.08 -16.89 -12.66
CA ARG A 34 -4.24 -16.13 -12.15
C ARG A 34 -4.49 -16.38 -10.66
N ARG A 35 -4.32 -17.62 -10.18
CA ARG A 35 -4.42 -17.95 -8.75
C ARG A 35 -3.28 -17.35 -7.94
N GLN A 36 -2.06 -17.37 -8.46
CA GLN A 36 -0.88 -16.76 -7.83
C GLN A 36 -1.07 -15.25 -7.71
N ILE A 37 -1.37 -14.57 -8.82
CA ILE A 37 -1.48 -13.11 -8.80
C ILE A 37 -2.62 -12.60 -7.92
N CYS A 38 -3.77 -13.30 -7.86
CA CYS A 38 -4.86 -12.93 -6.95
C CYS A 38 -4.47 -13.03 -5.47
N LYS A 39 -3.58 -13.96 -5.09
CA LYS A 39 -3.04 -14.02 -3.73
C LYS A 39 -2.03 -12.91 -3.49
N LEU A 40 -1.12 -12.71 -4.44
CA LEU A 40 -0.05 -11.73 -4.31
C LEU A 40 -0.58 -10.29 -4.31
N SER A 41 -1.61 -9.98 -5.10
CA SER A 41 -2.21 -8.64 -5.16
C SER A 41 -2.92 -8.23 -3.87
N GLN A 42 -3.22 -9.16 -2.96
CA GLN A 42 -3.77 -8.86 -1.62
C GLN A 42 -2.68 -8.43 -0.64
N VAL A 43 -1.43 -8.85 -0.88
CA VAL A 43 -0.29 -8.59 0.00
C VAL A 43 0.55 -7.42 -0.54
N PHE A 44 0.72 -7.35 -1.86
CA PHE A 44 1.54 -6.37 -2.55
C PHE A 44 0.70 -5.64 -3.61
N LEU A 45 0.33 -4.40 -3.29
CA LEU A 45 -0.38 -3.53 -4.24
C LEU A 45 0.55 -3.17 -5.41
N SER A 46 -0.02 -2.89 -6.58
CA SER A 46 0.77 -2.56 -7.78
C SER A 46 1.63 -1.32 -7.59
N GLU A 47 1.15 -0.38 -6.78
CA GLU A 47 1.80 0.89 -6.43
C GLU A 47 2.98 0.71 -5.45
N ASP A 48 2.98 -0.38 -4.67
CA ASP A 48 4.03 -0.67 -3.69
C ASP A 48 5.25 -1.34 -4.33
N ILE A 49 5.12 -1.76 -5.59
CA ILE A 49 6.19 -2.39 -6.37
C ILE A 49 6.92 -1.29 -7.13
N LEU A 50 8.18 -1.08 -6.77
CA LEU A 50 8.93 0.13 -7.14
C LEU A 50 10.03 -0.13 -8.16
N CYS A 51 10.33 -1.40 -8.45
CA CYS A 51 11.37 -1.80 -9.38
C CYS A 51 10.91 -3.00 -10.21
N SER A 52 11.33 -3.03 -11.48
CA SER A 52 11.21 -4.21 -12.32
C SER A 52 12.26 -5.27 -11.93
N HIS A 53 11.99 -6.52 -12.28
CA HIS A 53 12.96 -7.62 -12.16
C HIS A 53 13.80 -7.81 -13.44
N LEU A 54 13.42 -7.14 -14.53
CA LEU A 54 14.10 -7.18 -15.81
C LEU A 54 15.16 -6.08 -15.92
N ASP A 55 16.10 -6.24 -16.84
CA ASP A 55 16.99 -5.16 -17.25
C ASP A 55 16.15 -3.99 -17.82
N PRO A 56 16.47 -2.71 -17.51
CA PRO A 56 15.70 -1.57 -17.98
C PRO A 56 15.49 -1.54 -19.50
N LEU A 57 16.48 -1.94 -20.30
CA LEU A 57 16.37 -1.93 -21.76
C LEU A 57 15.40 -3.01 -22.25
N ASP A 58 15.51 -4.23 -21.72
CA ASP A 58 14.61 -5.35 -22.05
C ASP A 58 13.17 -5.04 -21.64
N ASP A 59 13.01 -4.36 -20.50
CA ASP A 59 11.70 -3.98 -20.00
C ASP A 59 11.04 -2.87 -20.85
N LEU A 60 11.83 -1.88 -21.29
CA LEU A 60 11.38 -0.83 -22.21
C LEU A 60 11.01 -1.41 -23.58
N ASN A 61 11.83 -2.31 -24.13
CA ASN A 61 11.53 -3.00 -25.38
C ASN A 61 10.22 -3.80 -25.30
N SER A 62 10.03 -4.51 -24.19
CA SER A 62 8.76 -5.20 -23.92
C SER A 62 7.57 -4.24 -23.85
N CYS A 63 7.75 -3.02 -23.32
CA CYS A 63 6.71 -2.00 -23.31
C CYS A 63 6.39 -1.50 -24.73
N LEU A 64 7.41 -1.25 -25.56
CA LEU A 64 7.23 -0.85 -26.96
C LEU A 64 6.46 -1.91 -27.75
N GLU A 65 6.77 -3.19 -27.56
CA GLU A 65 6.02 -4.28 -28.21
C GLU A 65 4.53 -4.27 -27.84
N ILE A 66 4.21 -4.03 -26.56
CA ILE A 66 2.80 -3.93 -26.11
C ILE A 66 2.15 -2.68 -26.71
N LEU A 67 2.85 -1.54 -26.75
CA LEU A 67 2.35 -0.29 -27.33
C LEU A 67 2.07 -0.43 -28.83
N ASN A 68 2.94 -1.12 -29.58
CA ASN A 68 2.72 -1.42 -30.99
C ASN A 68 1.49 -2.31 -31.20
N LYS A 69 1.31 -3.36 -30.38
CA LYS A 69 0.09 -4.20 -30.42
C LYS A 69 -1.19 -3.40 -30.11
N ILE A 70 -1.09 -2.44 -29.18
CA ILE A 70 -2.20 -1.53 -28.86
C ILE A 70 -2.51 -0.64 -30.05
N LYS A 71 -1.50 -0.06 -30.69
CA LYS A 71 -1.64 0.76 -31.90
C LYS A 71 -2.41 0.00 -32.98
N ASP A 72 -1.96 -1.21 -33.33
CA ASP A 72 -2.61 -2.06 -34.34
C ASP A 72 -4.08 -2.35 -33.99
N SER A 73 -4.37 -2.51 -32.69
CA SER A 73 -5.74 -2.74 -32.21
C SER A 73 -6.63 -1.49 -32.23
N LEU A 74 -6.04 -0.29 -32.17
CA LEU A 74 -6.74 0.99 -32.23
C LEU A 74 -7.02 1.44 -33.67
N GLU A 75 -6.25 0.97 -34.66
CA GLU A 75 -6.44 1.28 -36.09
C GLU A 75 -7.63 0.53 -36.73
N VAL A 76 -8.23 -0.43 -36.04
CA VAL A 76 -9.43 -1.13 -36.51
C VAL A 76 -10.64 -0.20 -36.44
N ASP A 77 -11.33 0.05 -37.57
CA ASP A 77 -12.37 1.08 -37.74
C ASP A 77 -13.54 1.04 -36.73
N THR A 78 -13.81 -0.11 -36.10
CA THR A 78 -14.88 -0.26 -35.10
C THR A 78 -14.49 -1.25 -33.99
N PRO A 79 -13.64 -0.84 -33.03
CA PRO A 79 -13.23 -1.74 -31.96
C PRO A 79 -14.43 -2.01 -31.05
N ASP A 80 -14.69 -3.29 -30.77
CA ASP A 80 -15.77 -3.65 -29.88
C ASP A 80 -15.50 -3.13 -28.45
N LYS A 81 -16.56 -3.00 -27.64
CA LYS A 81 -16.46 -2.49 -26.26
C LYS A 81 -15.54 -3.33 -25.38
N ASN A 82 -15.43 -4.64 -25.64
CA ASN A 82 -14.58 -5.55 -24.88
C ASN A 82 -13.11 -5.35 -25.22
N VAL A 83 -12.78 -5.12 -26.50
CA VAL A 83 -11.45 -4.77 -27.01
C VAL A 83 -11.03 -3.44 -26.41
N LEU A 84 -11.88 -2.41 -26.44
CA LEU A 84 -11.60 -1.12 -25.79
C LEU A 84 -11.36 -1.27 -24.28
N GLY A 85 -12.15 -2.10 -23.59
CA GLY A 85 -11.97 -2.40 -22.17
C GLY A 85 -10.66 -3.16 -21.88
N ARG A 86 -10.25 -4.05 -22.79
CA ARG A 86 -8.98 -4.77 -22.70
C ARG A 86 -7.79 -3.84 -22.93
N ILE A 87 -7.84 -2.99 -23.95
CA ILE A 87 -6.81 -2.00 -24.25
C ILE A 87 -6.62 -1.04 -23.07
N GLU A 88 -7.70 -0.54 -22.48
CA GLU A 88 -7.63 0.28 -21.26
C GLU A 88 -6.90 -0.45 -20.13
N ASN A 89 -7.24 -1.72 -19.90
CA ASN A 89 -6.58 -2.50 -18.87
C ASN A 89 -5.08 -2.71 -19.15
N LEU A 90 -4.69 -2.85 -20.42
CA LEU A 90 -3.27 -2.90 -20.81
C LEU A 90 -2.56 -1.57 -20.56
N PHE A 91 -3.21 -0.43 -20.79
CA PHE A 91 -2.64 0.87 -20.40
C PHE A 91 -2.46 0.99 -18.89
N HIS A 92 -3.40 0.51 -18.07
CA HIS A 92 -3.20 0.49 -16.62
C HIS A 92 -1.98 -0.34 -16.24
N HIS A 93 -1.81 -1.52 -16.85
CA HIS A 93 -0.63 -2.35 -16.64
C HIS A 93 0.67 -1.66 -17.09
N LEU A 94 0.70 -1.08 -18.29
CA LEU A 94 1.84 -0.32 -18.82
C LEU A 94 2.20 0.89 -17.96
N TYR A 95 1.21 1.61 -17.42
CA TYR A 95 1.43 2.73 -16.52
C TYR A 95 2.25 2.31 -15.29
N HIS A 96 1.86 1.22 -14.63
CA HIS A 96 2.62 0.70 -13.50
C HIS A 96 4.00 0.19 -13.91
N ARG A 97 4.09 -0.48 -15.07
CA ARG A 97 5.36 -1.01 -15.59
C ARG A 97 6.37 0.09 -15.88
N LEU A 98 6.00 1.12 -16.64
CA LEU A 98 6.86 2.26 -16.96
C LEU A 98 7.34 3.00 -15.70
N ASN A 99 6.48 3.14 -14.68
CA ASN A 99 6.85 3.77 -13.41
C ASN A 99 7.81 2.94 -12.54
N ARG A 100 7.98 1.63 -12.83
CA ARG A 100 8.91 0.74 -12.13
C ARG A 100 10.30 0.68 -12.79
N ILE A 101 10.41 1.11 -14.04
CA ILE A 101 11.67 1.09 -14.78
C ILE A 101 12.56 2.22 -14.25
N CYS A 102 13.80 1.89 -13.88
CA CYS A 102 14.75 2.88 -13.41
C CYS A 102 15.12 3.84 -14.54
N ARG A 103 15.13 5.15 -14.26
CA ARG A 103 15.57 6.17 -15.21
C ARG A 103 17.10 6.23 -15.19
N ASP A 104 17.72 5.45 -16.06
CA ASP A 104 19.16 5.55 -16.37
C ASP A 104 19.33 6.44 -17.60
N ASP A 105 20.26 7.40 -17.53
CA ASP A 105 20.63 8.32 -18.62
C ASP A 105 20.88 7.59 -19.94
N LYS A 106 21.40 6.36 -19.89
CA LYS A 106 21.67 5.52 -21.07
C LYS A 106 20.42 5.15 -21.86
N PHE A 107 19.26 5.08 -21.22
CA PHE A 107 18.01 4.61 -21.82
C PHE A 107 16.92 5.68 -21.81
N MET A 108 17.27 6.93 -21.51
CA MET A 108 16.32 8.04 -21.42
C MET A 108 15.58 8.30 -22.73
N ASP A 109 16.23 8.11 -23.88
CA ASP A 109 15.61 8.30 -25.19
C ASP A 109 14.48 7.28 -25.42
N VAL A 110 14.75 5.99 -25.18
CA VAL A 110 13.78 4.90 -25.34
C VAL A 110 12.64 5.02 -24.32
N HIS A 111 12.96 5.39 -23.08
CA HIS A 111 11.95 5.66 -22.06
C HIS A 111 11.04 6.82 -22.46
N THR A 112 11.61 7.90 -23.01
CA THR A 112 10.87 9.08 -23.49
C THR A 112 9.95 8.69 -24.65
N GLU A 113 10.45 7.91 -25.60
CA GLU A 113 9.67 7.35 -26.71
C GLU A 113 8.47 6.53 -26.20
N CYS A 114 8.70 5.56 -25.30
CA CYS A 114 7.64 4.76 -24.68
C CYS A 114 6.57 5.63 -24.01
N THR A 115 7.02 6.65 -23.27
CA THR A 115 6.13 7.54 -22.51
C THR A 115 5.29 8.43 -23.45
N ASN A 116 5.86 8.87 -24.56
CA ASN A 116 5.16 9.66 -25.56
C ASN A 116 4.11 8.82 -26.30
N MET A 117 4.48 7.63 -26.77
CA MET A 117 3.55 6.68 -27.40
C MET A 117 2.42 6.29 -26.44
N PHE A 118 2.74 6.00 -25.18
CA PHE A 118 1.74 5.72 -24.15
C PHE A 118 0.70 6.84 -24.05
N ARG A 119 1.15 8.11 -23.98
CA ARG A 119 0.28 9.28 -23.86
C ARG A 119 -0.61 9.44 -25.08
N GLU A 120 -0.02 9.40 -26.27
CA GLU A 120 -0.72 9.55 -27.55
C GLU A 120 -1.83 8.50 -27.70
N TYR A 121 -1.49 7.22 -27.50
CA TYR A 121 -2.45 6.13 -27.70
C TYR A 121 -3.51 6.08 -26.60
N TYR A 122 -3.19 6.49 -25.37
CA TYR A 122 -4.17 6.59 -24.29
C TYR A 122 -5.19 7.72 -24.55
N GLU A 123 -4.75 8.84 -25.12
CA GLU A 123 -5.63 9.92 -25.56
C GLU A 123 -6.53 9.49 -26.74
N ALA A 124 -5.98 8.74 -27.70
CA ALA A 124 -6.73 8.15 -28.79
C ALA A 124 -7.82 7.17 -28.28
N LEU A 125 -7.47 6.29 -27.33
CA LEU A 125 -8.41 5.40 -26.66
C LEU A 125 -9.53 6.19 -25.96
N THR A 126 -9.19 7.23 -25.22
CA THR A 126 -10.15 8.07 -24.49
C THR A 126 -11.13 8.74 -25.46
N SER A 127 -10.62 9.22 -26.60
CA SER A 127 -11.42 9.81 -27.68
C SER A 127 -12.36 8.79 -28.33
N LEU A 128 -11.89 7.57 -28.61
CA LEU A 128 -12.72 6.50 -29.16
C LEU A 128 -13.84 6.07 -28.18
N LYS A 129 -13.51 5.96 -26.89
CA LYS A 129 -14.51 5.65 -25.86
C LYS A 129 -15.59 6.72 -25.77
N ALA A 130 -15.22 8.00 -25.83
CA ALA A 130 -16.17 9.10 -25.83
C ALA A 130 -17.14 9.01 -27.03
N ARG A 131 -16.66 8.61 -28.21
CA ARG A 131 -17.51 8.38 -29.40
C ARG A 131 -18.43 7.15 -29.25
N SER A 132 -17.97 6.10 -28.55
CA SER A 132 -18.71 4.83 -28.41
C SER A 132 -19.91 4.89 -27.46
N ILE A 133 -20.00 5.90 -26.60
CA ILE A 133 -21.00 5.97 -25.52
C ILE A 133 -22.41 6.37 -26.02
N ASP A 134 -22.59 6.72 -27.30
CA ASP A 134 -23.88 7.26 -27.75
C ASP A 134 -24.52 6.60 -28.99
N PRO A 135 -25.12 5.41 -28.87
CA PRO A 135 -25.99 4.85 -29.91
C PRO A 135 -27.49 5.11 -29.69
N LEU A 136 -27.89 5.74 -28.57
CA LEU A 136 -29.30 5.78 -28.14
C LEU A 136 -29.87 7.19 -27.85
N ILE A 137 -29.09 8.27 -27.96
CA ILE A 137 -29.64 9.63 -27.77
C ILE A 137 -30.30 10.22 -29.04
N SER A 138 -30.22 9.56 -30.21
CA SER A 138 -30.84 10.09 -31.44
C SER A 138 -31.68 9.06 -32.20
N ILE A 139 -32.90 8.77 -31.73
CA ILE A 139 -33.99 8.44 -32.65
C ILE A 139 -34.78 9.74 -32.86
N PRO A 140 -34.49 10.54 -33.90
CA PRO A 140 -35.49 11.49 -34.37
C PRO A 140 -36.63 10.67 -34.98
N HIS A 141 -37.71 10.51 -34.21
CA HIS A 141 -38.99 10.18 -34.80
C HIS A 141 -39.34 11.30 -35.79
N SER A 142 -39.17 11.02 -37.09
CA SER A 142 -39.78 11.79 -38.15
C SER A 142 -41.29 11.68 -38.03
N ASP A 143 -41.94 12.76 -37.63
CA ASP A 143 -43.15 13.21 -38.32
C ASP A 143 -43.30 14.73 -38.24
N ALA A 144 -43.59 15.30 -39.42
CA ALA A 144 -43.98 16.66 -39.74
C ALA A 144 -42.95 17.81 -39.60
N GLN A 145 -42.71 18.44 -40.75
CA GLN A 145 -41.93 19.65 -40.99
C GLN A 145 -42.38 20.85 -40.13
N VAL A 146 -41.52 21.31 -39.22
CA VAL A 146 -41.44 22.74 -38.86
C VAL A 146 -39.97 23.09 -38.71
N LYS A 147 -39.54 24.10 -39.46
CA LYS A 147 -38.18 24.63 -39.59
C LYS A 147 -37.75 25.26 -38.24
N PRO A 148 -36.83 24.68 -37.45
CA PRO A 148 -36.41 25.30 -36.20
C PRO A 148 -35.06 26.00 -36.38
N GLU A 149 -35.01 27.24 -35.95
CA GLU A 149 -33.76 27.96 -35.70
C GLU A 149 -32.88 27.15 -34.74
N LYS A 150 -31.58 27.08 -35.05
CA LYS A 150 -30.57 26.43 -34.22
C LYS A 150 -30.44 27.16 -32.88
N LEU A 151 -31.16 26.70 -31.87
CA LEU A 151 -30.90 27.04 -30.47
C LEU A 151 -29.77 26.13 -29.95
N ASN A 152 -28.59 26.72 -29.75
CA ASN A 152 -27.50 26.11 -28.99
C ASN A 152 -27.91 25.98 -27.51
N ILE A 153 -28.59 24.89 -27.16
CA ILE A 153 -28.88 24.54 -25.76
C ILE A 153 -27.71 23.70 -25.24
N SER A 154 -26.70 24.39 -24.71
CA SER A 154 -25.75 23.79 -23.78
C SER A 154 -26.48 23.46 -22.49
N VAL A 155 -26.82 22.18 -22.28
CA VAL A 155 -27.30 21.69 -20.97
C VAL A 155 -26.09 21.60 -20.04
N THR A 156 -25.63 22.75 -19.54
CA THR A 156 -24.84 22.80 -18.33
C THR A 156 -25.80 22.53 -17.18
N CYS A 157 -25.79 21.32 -16.66
CA CYS A 157 -26.30 21.05 -15.32
C CYS A 157 -25.38 21.75 -14.32
N GLU A 158 -25.41 23.09 -14.28
CA GLU A 158 -25.03 23.88 -13.11
C GLU A 158 -26.09 23.64 -12.04
N GLY A 159 -26.16 22.38 -11.60
CA GLY A 159 -26.87 22.02 -10.40
C GLY A 159 -26.18 22.75 -9.27
N ASN A 160 -26.81 23.83 -8.82
CA ASN A 160 -26.48 24.57 -7.63
C ASN A 160 -26.21 23.55 -6.52
N VAL A 161 -24.92 23.30 -6.23
CA VAL A 161 -24.50 22.25 -5.30
C VAL A 161 -25.16 22.60 -3.98
N LYS A 162 -26.16 21.82 -3.58
CA LYS A 162 -26.92 22.10 -2.37
C LYS A 162 -25.92 22.17 -1.21
N SER A 163 -25.79 23.35 -0.60
CA SER A 163 -24.87 23.66 0.53
C SER A 163 -24.95 22.61 1.66
N SER A 164 -26.06 21.88 1.76
CA SER A 164 -26.28 20.77 2.69
C SER A 164 -25.24 19.65 2.63
N GLU A 165 -24.59 19.38 1.48
CA GLU A 165 -23.65 18.26 1.38
C GLU A 165 -22.21 18.64 1.72
N LEU A 166 -21.84 19.90 1.47
CA LEU A 166 -20.59 20.49 1.94
C LEU A 166 -20.51 20.51 3.47
N ALA A 167 -21.67 20.57 4.15
CA ALA A 167 -21.75 20.53 5.60
C ALA A 167 -21.16 19.24 6.23
N LYS A 168 -20.97 18.16 5.45
CA LYS A 168 -20.35 16.91 5.93
C LYS A 168 -18.81 16.95 5.90
N LEU A 169 -18.23 17.90 5.17
CA LEU A 169 -16.79 18.10 5.02
C LEU A 169 -16.34 19.24 5.92
N LYS A 170 -16.40 19.02 7.24
CA LYS A 170 -15.88 19.98 8.22
C LYS A 170 -14.52 19.54 8.74
N TYR A 171 -13.62 20.50 8.93
CA TYR A 171 -12.33 20.31 9.58
C TYR A 171 -12.08 21.39 10.63
N ASP A 172 -11.84 20.95 11.85
CA ASP A 172 -11.70 21.76 13.06
C ASP A 172 -10.24 22.01 13.47
N GLY A 173 -9.27 21.36 12.79
CA GLY A 173 -7.86 21.40 13.18
C GLY A 173 -7.42 20.33 14.17
N LYS A 174 -8.37 19.56 14.74
CA LYS A 174 -8.10 18.52 15.75
C LYS A 174 -8.23 17.11 15.21
N SER A 175 -9.14 16.92 14.24
CA SER A 175 -9.30 15.66 13.55
C SER A 175 -8.07 15.30 12.68
N CYS A 176 -7.94 14.04 12.28
CA CYS A 176 -6.80 13.61 11.48
C CYS A 176 -6.79 14.29 10.09
N VAL A 177 -5.76 15.11 9.84
CA VAL A 177 -5.54 15.82 8.57
C VAL A 177 -5.64 14.88 7.37
N ARG A 178 -4.98 13.71 7.43
CA ARG A 178 -4.92 12.76 6.32
C ARG A 178 -6.31 12.21 5.96
N ALA A 179 -7.09 11.83 6.96
CA ALA A 179 -8.46 11.34 6.75
C ALA A 179 -9.38 12.44 6.20
N PHE A 180 -9.17 13.69 6.62
CA PHE A 180 -9.89 14.84 6.06
C PHE A 180 -9.52 15.09 4.59
N ILE A 181 -8.23 15.16 4.24
CA ILE A 181 -7.77 15.34 2.86
C ILE A 181 -8.32 14.24 1.94
N GLN A 182 -8.31 13.00 2.41
CA GLN A 182 -8.86 11.88 1.66
C GLN A 182 -10.35 12.09 1.36
N ARG A 183 -11.19 12.40 2.36
CA ARG A 183 -12.63 12.66 2.16
C ARG A 183 -12.89 13.83 1.21
N VAL A 184 -12.08 14.90 1.29
CA VAL A 184 -12.17 16.05 0.39
C VAL A 184 -11.83 15.66 -1.05
N SER A 185 -10.79 14.85 -1.25
CA SER A 185 -10.40 14.36 -2.58
C SER A 185 -11.48 13.46 -3.18
N GLU A 186 -12.02 12.53 -2.40
CA GLU A 186 -13.11 11.64 -2.83
C GLU A 186 -14.35 12.45 -3.23
N PHE A 187 -14.69 13.47 -2.45
CA PHE A 187 -15.82 14.36 -2.75
C PHE A 187 -15.61 15.20 -4.02
N SER A 188 -14.40 15.75 -4.21
CA SER A 188 -14.05 16.52 -5.42
C SER A 188 -14.21 15.67 -6.68
N VAL A 189 -13.70 14.43 -6.66
CA VAL A 189 -13.83 13.49 -7.77
C VAL A 189 -15.29 13.10 -8.00
N ALA A 190 -16.03 12.74 -6.94
CA ALA A 190 -17.43 12.32 -7.06
C ALA A 190 -18.36 13.42 -7.61
N ARG A 191 -18.00 14.68 -7.42
CA ARG A 191 -18.80 15.85 -7.84
C ARG A 191 -18.22 16.63 -9.00
N ASN A 192 -17.11 16.16 -9.57
CA ASN A 192 -16.38 16.86 -10.62
C ASN A 192 -16.10 18.33 -10.27
N ILE A 193 -15.73 18.60 -9.01
CA ILE A 193 -15.43 19.94 -8.50
C ILE A 193 -13.93 20.19 -8.66
N THR A 194 -13.57 21.21 -9.42
CA THR A 194 -12.19 21.64 -9.59
C THR A 194 -11.58 22.16 -8.28
N ASN A 195 -10.26 22.05 -8.12
CA ASN A 195 -9.57 22.51 -6.91
C ASN A 195 -9.81 24.01 -6.62
N ALA A 196 -9.86 24.85 -7.66
CA ALA A 196 -10.16 26.27 -7.53
C ALA A 196 -11.57 26.51 -6.96
N LYS A 197 -12.57 25.76 -7.44
CA LYS A 197 -13.94 25.84 -6.93
C LYS A 197 -14.04 25.28 -5.51
N LEU A 198 -13.30 24.21 -5.19
CA LEU A 198 -13.23 23.67 -3.84
C LEU A 198 -12.63 24.67 -2.84
N LEU A 199 -11.57 25.39 -3.22
CA LEU A 199 -10.98 26.47 -2.41
C LEU A 199 -11.96 27.64 -2.19
N SER A 200 -12.87 27.89 -3.13
CA SER A 200 -13.93 28.89 -2.94
C SER A 200 -14.86 28.54 -1.76
N PHE A 201 -15.01 27.24 -1.47
CA PHE A 201 -15.78 26.72 -0.33
C PHE A 201 -14.96 26.55 0.96
N ALA A 202 -13.68 26.95 0.98
CA ALA A 202 -12.81 26.69 2.12
C ALA A 202 -13.33 27.30 3.44
N THR A 203 -14.01 28.45 3.38
CA THR A 203 -14.65 29.06 4.57
C THR A 203 -15.85 28.30 5.09
N GLU A 204 -16.47 27.46 4.26
CA GLU A 204 -17.52 26.53 4.68
C GLU A 204 -16.93 25.20 5.15
N ILE A 205 -15.79 24.79 4.63
CA ILE A 205 -15.15 23.51 4.97
C ILE A 205 -14.38 23.60 6.30
N PHE A 206 -13.68 24.70 6.54
CA PHE A 206 -12.94 24.90 7.79
C PHE A 206 -13.83 25.50 8.88
N VAL A 207 -13.67 25.00 10.11
CA VAL A 207 -14.34 25.50 11.32
C VAL A 207 -13.31 25.76 12.41
N ASP A 208 -13.68 26.55 13.41
CA ASP A 208 -12.87 26.87 14.60
C ASP A 208 -11.42 27.30 14.27
N ASP A 209 -10.43 26.69 14.92
CA ASP A 209 -9.01 27.04 14.81
C ASP A 209 -8.49 26.88 13.37
N ALA A 210 -8.98 25.89 12.63
CA ALA A 210 -8.60 25.69 11.23
C ALA A 210 -9.10 26.82 10.32
N LEU A 211 -10.28 27.39 10.60
CA LEU A 211 -10.80 28.53 9.85
C LEU A 211 -10.00 29.80 10.14
N HIS A 212 -9.60 30.01 11.40
CA HIS A 212 -8.72 31.10 11.78
C HIS A 212 -7.36 31.00 11.08
N TRP A 213 -6.75 29.83 11.10
CA TRP A 213 -5.52 29.56 10.35
C TRP A 213 -5.70 29.87 8.86
N PHE A 214 -6.73 29.31 8.23
CA PHE A 214 -7.00 29.54 6.80
C PHE A 214 -7.14 31.03 6.47
N ARG A 215 -7.89 31.80 7.26
CA ARG A 215 -8.05 33.25 7.06
C ARG A 215 -6.72 34.01 7.20
N SER A 216 -5.85 33.56 8.10
CA SER A 216 -4.54 34.19 8.30
C SER A 216 -3.57 33.94 7.13
N VAL A 217 -3.71 32.81 6.43
CA VAL A 217 -2.82 32.43 5.32
C VAL A 217 -3.45 32.65 3.93
N LYS A 218 -4.76 32.83 3.81
CA LYS A 218 -5.48 32.96 2.52
C LYS A 218 -4.96 34.10 1.64
N HIS A 219 -4.53 35.20 2.26
CA HIS A 219 -4.01 36.37 1.56
C HIS A 219 -2.54 36.24 1.16
N GLN A 220 -1.83 35.24 1.67
CA GLN A 220 -0.54 34.89 1.13
C GLN A 220 -0.82 34.08 -0.14
N GLU A 221 -0.50 34.63 -1.31
CA GLU A 221 -0.50 33.92 -2.60
C GLU A 221 0.37 32.63 -2.60
N CYS A 222 1.01 32.35 -1.46
CA CYS A 222 1.83 31.19 -1.18
C CYS A 222 1.09 29.86 -0.99
N PHE A 223 -0.24 29.75 -1.09
CA PHE A 223 -0.86 28.42 -0.91
C PHE A 223 -0.47 27.43 -2.03
N HIS A 224 -0.29 27.92 -3.26
CA HIS A 224 0.34 27.13 -4.33
C HIS A 224 1.85 27.01 -4.15
N ALA A 225 2.49 28.08 -3.67
CA ALA A 225 3.92 28.07 -3.43
C ALA A 225 4.30 27.06 -2.32
N CYS A 226 3.53 26.88 -1.25
CA CYS A 226 3.91 26.05 -0.11
C CYS A 226 4.07 24.56 -0.45
N ARG A 227 3.41 24.09 -1.53
CA ARG A 227 3.57 22.72 -2.03
C ARG A 227 4.83 22.56 -2.89
N ASP A 228 5.26 23.64 -3.54
CA ASP A 228 6.41 23.68 -4.45
C ASP A 228 7.65 24.37 -3.85
N LEU A 229 7.55 24.94 -2.63
CA LEU A 229 8.57 25.79 -1.99
C LEU A 229 9.56 25.05 -1.10
N LEU A 230 9.28 23.81 -0.70
CA LEU A 230 10.32 23.04 -0.02
C LEU A 230 11.28 22.55 -1.09
N VAL A 231 12.44 23.21 -1.15
CA VAL A 231 13.59 22.75 -1.92
C VAL A 231 13.89 21.31 -1.48
N GLU A 232 14.42 20.50 -2.39
CA GLU A 232 14.59 19.07 -2.11
C GLU A 232 15.47 18.82 -0.88
N GLU A 233 16.43 19.70 -0.63
CA GLU A 233 17.30 19.72 0.54
C GLU A 233 16.50 19.85 1.84
N ASP A 234 15.55 20.79 1.92
CA ASP A 234 14.71 21.00 3.11
C ASP A 234 13.81 19.78 3.37
N LYS A 235 13.25 19.21 2.30
CA LYS A 235 12.45 17.98 2.40
C LYS A 235 13.30 16.85 2.96
N LEU A 236 14.51 16.69 2.45
CA LEU A 236 15.44 15.66 2.87
C LEU A 236 15.87 15.86 4.33
N GLU A 237 16.17 17.09 4.75
CA GLU A 237 16.53 17.42 6.13
C GLU A 237 15.39 17.05 7.10
N ILE A 238 14.16 17.45 6.78
CA ILE A 238 12.98 17.10 7.59
C ILE A 238 12.82 15.58 7.68
N ILE A 239 12.98 14.85 6.58
CA ILE A 239 12.87 13.39 6.58
C ILE A 239 13.98 12.77 7.43
N LEU A 240 15.23 13.20 7.27
CA LEU A 240 16.38 12.69 8.02
C LEU A 240 16.24 12.95 9.53
N HIS A 241 15.64 14.08 9.92
CA HIS A 241 15.37 14.37 11.33
C HIS A 241 14.30 13.46 11.94
N ASN A 242 13.34 13.00 11.15
CA ASN A 242 12.20 12.19 11.60
C ASN A 242 12.38 10.68 11.36
N ILE A 243 13.48 10.25 10.74
CA ILE A 243 13.71 8.83 10.46
C ILE A 243 13.97 8.06 11.75
N ARG A 244 13.59 6.77 11.75
CA ARG A 244 13.81 5.92 12.94
C ARG A 244 15.31 5.81 13.25
N PRO A 245 15.71 5.86 14.53
CA PRO A 245 17.12 5.78 14.92
C PRO A 245 17.85 4.51 14.43
N CYS A 246 17.15 3.41 14.15
CA CYS A 246 17.76 2.18 13.62
C CYS A 246 18.46 2.36 12.25
N TYR A 247 18.07 3.36 11.46
CA TYR A 247 18.73 3.67 10.19
C TYR A 247 19.99 4.53 10.37
N ALA A 248 20.18 5.18 11.53
CA ALA A 248 21.20 6.21 11.71
C ALA A 248 22.64 5.72 11.41
N SER A 249 23.00 4.51 11.83
CA SER A 249 24.34 3.94 11.57
C SER A 249 24.60 3.71 10.08
N THR A 250 23.57 3.28 9.35
CA THR A 250 23.68 3.04 7.90
C THR A 250 23.75 4.36 7.15
N LEU A 251 22.93 5.34 7.55
CA LEU A 251 22.92 6.68 6.95
C LEU A 251 24.22 7.44 7.22
N ALA A 252 24.78 7.31 8.44
CA ALA A 252 26.08 7.90 8.78
C ALA A 252 27.26 7.29 8.00
N SER A 253 27.09 6.07 7.48
CA SER A 253 28.10 5.40 6.65
C SER A 253 28.02 5.80 5.17
N ALA A 254 26.93 6.45 4.74
CA ALA A 254 26.78 6.92 3.37
C ALA A 254 27.51 8.26 3.16
N SER A 255 28.21 8.39 2.04
CA SER A 255 29.13 9.51 1.76
C SER A 255 28.44 10.81 1.33
N GLN A 256 27.32 11.19 1.98
CA GLN A 256 26.37 12.26 1.63
C GLN A 256 25.13 11.75 0.89
N ILE A 257 23.96 12.23 1.32
CA ILE A 257 22.65 11.94 0.72
C ILE A 257 22.18 13.26 0.12
N THR A 258 22.03 13.34 -1.20
CA THR A 258 21.67 14.59 -1.91
C THR A 258 20.22 14.60 -2.39
N SER A 259 19.60 13.42 -2.51
CA SER A 259 18.22 13.29 -2.98
C SER A 259 17.40 12.33 -2.14
N ILE A 260 16.07 12.50 -2.19
CA ILE A 260 15.13 11.61 -1.50
C ILE A 260 15.21 10.19 -2.08
N ASP A 261 15.51 10.06 -3.37
CA ASP A 261 15.62 8.74 -4.01
C ASP A 261 16.88 7.99 -3.58
N GLN A 262 18.00 8.70 -3.37
CA GLN A 262 19.20 8.10 -2.78
C GLN A 262 18.93 7.61 -1.36
N LEU A 263 18.23 8.42 -0.53
CA LEU A 263 17.80 8.01 0.81
C LEU A 263 16.96 6.73 0.78
N ARG A 264 15.96 6.67 -0.12
CA ARG A 264 15.11 5.48 -0.31
C ARG A 264 15.93 4.25 -0.69
N MET A 265 16.87 4.38 -1.62
CA MET A 265 17.74 3.29 -2.05
C MET A 265 18.57 2.73 -0.87
N ILE A 266 19.16 3.61 -0.06
CA ILE A 266 19.95 3.21 1.12
C ILE A 266 19.07 2.49 2.16
N CYS A 267 17.89 3.04 2.47
CA CYS A 267 16.96 2.43 3.42
C CYS A 267 16.47 1.04 2.95
N ARG A 268 16.18 0.88 1.65
CA ARG A 268 15.83 -0.43 1.08
C ARG A 268 16.97 -1.43 1.16
N ASN A 269 18.19 -1.00 0.87
CA ASN A 269 19.36 -1.89 0.99
C ASN A 269 19.54 -2.35 2.45
N TYR A 270 19.36 -1.44 3.42
CA TYR A 270 19.36 -1.79 4.84
C TYR A 270 18.29 -2.84 5.18
N GLU A 271 17.04 -2.64 4.74
CA GLU A 271 15.94 -3.58 4.97
C GLU A 271 16.21 -4.95 4.33
N ASN A 272 16.79 -4.98 3.12
CA ASN A 272 17.20 -6.20 2.45
C ASN A 272 18.32 -6.93 3.21
N VAL A 273 19.30 -6.20 3.76
CA VAL A 273 20.33 -6.78 4.63
C VAL A 273 19.73 -7.33 5.91
N GLN A 274 18.83 -6.59 6.56
CA GLN A 274 18.12 -7.06 7.77
C GLN A 274 17.30 -8.33 7.50
N SER A 275 16.58 -8.37 6.37
CA SER A 275 15.82 -9.54 5.94
C SER A 275 16.74 -10.75 5.72
N ARG A 276 17.86 -10.57 5.01
CA ARG A 276 18.86 -11.63 4.81
C ARG A 276 19.46 -12.10 6.12
N MET A 277 19.77 -11.19 7.05
CA MET A 277 20.28 -11.55 8.38
C MET A 277 19.24 -12.32 9.21
N ALA A 278 17.96 -11.98 9.12
CA ALA A 278 16.89 -12.69 9.81
C ALA A 278 16.65 -14.10 9.25
N GLN A 279 16.83 -14.27 7.94
CA GLN A 279 16.70 -15.56 7.25
C GLN A 279 17.97 -16.41 7.31
N PHE A 280 19.12 -15.79 7.58
CA PHE A 280 20.40 -16.48 7.66
C PHE A 280 20.33 -17.58 8.73
N ARG A 281 20.60 -18.80 8.28
CA ARG A 281 20.85 -19.95 9.13
C ARG A 281 22.32 -20.28 8.96
N GLU A 282 23.03 -20.40 10.08
CA GLU A 282 24.39 -20.92 10.04
C GLU A 282 24.36 -22.30 9.36
N PRO A 283 25.27 -22.56 8.40
CA PRO A 283 25.42 -23.88 7.82
C PRO A 283 25.57 -24.93 8.92
N SER A 284 25.04 -26.14 8.69
CA SER A 284 25.19 -27.24 9.63
C SER A 284 26.66 -27.46 9.97
N ALA A 285 26.96 -27.70 11.25
CA ALA A 285 28.30 -27.97 11.72
C ALA A 285 28.91 -29.15 10.95
N ALA A 286 30.25 -29.14 10.81
CA ALA A 286 30.99 -30.22 10.19
C ALA A 286 30.61 -31.57 10.81
N THR A 287 30.28 -32.54 9.97
CA THR A 287 30.10 -33.94 10.38
C THR A 287 31.37 -34.72 10.05
N SER A 288 31.53 -35.93 10.59
CA SER A 288 32.66 -36.82 10.26
C SER A 288 32.77 -37.10 8.75
N ASP A 289 31.67 -36.94 8.02
CA ASP A 289 31.57 -37.20 6.58
C ASP A 289 31.76 -35.94 5.73
N THR A 290 32.02 -34.78 6.35
CA THR A 290 32.31 -33.56 5.61
C THR A 290 33.70 -33.67 4.97
N LEU A 291 33.77 -33.60 3.64
CA LEU A 291 34.99 -33.80 2.85
C LEU A 291 36.18 -32.90 3.22
N ALA A 292 35.92 -31.75 3.86
CA ALA A 292 36.95 -30.81 4.28
C ALA A 292 36.54 -30.11 5.61
N PRO A 293 36.62 -30.82 6.75
CA PRO A 293 36.09 -30.36 8.04
C PRO A 293 36.84 -29.13 8.60
N GLU A 294 38.05 -28.85 8.13
CA GLU A 294 38.83 -27.65 8.48
C GLU A 294 38.29 -26.35 7.86
N PHE A 295 37.57 -26.44 6.73
CA PHE A 295 36.90 -25.31 6.08
C PHE A 295 35.43 -25.19 6.46
N ALA A 296 34.87 -26.20 7.12
CA ALA A 296 33.51 -26.16 7.61
C ALA A 296 33.38 -25.10 8.72
N TYR A 297 32.18 -24.53 8.83
CA TYR A 297 31.87 -23.54 9.86
C TYR A 297 32.12 -24.18 11.23
N LYS A 298 33.22 -23.78 11.89
CA LYS A 298 33.46 -24.17 13.27
C LYS A 298 32.43 -23.44 14.10
N GLN A 299 31.40 -24.17 14.53
CA GLN A 299 30.50 -23.70 15.57
C GLN A 299 31.41 -23.18 16.69
N ARG A 300 31.30 -21.89 17.03
CA ARG A 300 32.10 -21.31 18.12
C ARG A 300 31.76 -22.08 19.39
N THR A 301 32.53 -23.13 19.66
CA THR A 301 32.54 -23.86 20.94
C THR A 301 33.27 -23.05 22.00
N ASP A 302 33.75 -21.86 21.65
CA ASP A 302 34.47 -20.98 22.55
C ASP A 302 33.50 -20.38 23.56
N LEU A 303 33.55 -21.01 24.74
CA LEU A 303 33.34 -20.41 26.04
C LEU A 303 31.88 -20.23 26.45
N ALA A 304 31.31 -21.35 26.89
CA ALA A 304 30.49 -21.38 28.11
C ALA A 304 31.27 -20.94 29.38
N SER A 305 32.24 -20.03 29.24
CA SER A 305 32.78 -19.27 30.36
C SER A 305 31.93 -18.02 30.47
N LYS A 306 31.13 -18.00 31.54
CA LYS A 306 30.27 -16.93 32.00
C LYS A 306 30.98 -15.56 31.92
N GLN A 307 30.90 -14.89 30.78
CA GLN A 307 31.08 -13.44 30.74
C GLN A 307 29.81 -12.82 30.21
N ASN A 308 29.14 -12.22 31.18
CA ASN A 308 27.93 -11.44 31.15
C ASN A 308 28.17 -10.14 30.34
N TYR A 309 28.54 -10.25 29.06
CA TYR A 309 28.64 -9.08 28.18
C TYR A 309 27.25 -8.71 27.69
N ASN A 310 26.58 -7.96 28.56
CA ASN A 310 25.37 -7.21 28.31
C ASN A 310 25.75 -6.01 27.41
N ASN A 311 26.02 -6.26 26.13
CA ASN A 311 26.20 -5.20 25.12
C ASN A 311 24.83 -4.65 24.69
N ASN A 312 24.17 -3.97 25.63
CA ASN A 312 23.24 -2.91 25.32
C ASN A 312 24.06 -1.63 25.10
N HIS A 313 24.44 -1.34 23.86
CA HIS A 313 24.84 0.01 23.48
C HIS A 313 23.56 0.87 23.40
N LYS A 314 23.01 1.17 24.57
CA LYS A 314 21.99 2.19 24.78
C LYS A 314 22.76 3.50 24.95
N LEU A 315 22.69 4.37 23.96
CA LEU A 315 23.14 5.76 24.07
C LEU A 315 22.44 6.40 25.26
N GLU A 316 23.20 6.63 26.33
CA GLU A 316 22.77 7.38 27.51
C GLU A 316 22.67 8.86 27.16
N PHE A 317 21.45 9.36 27.03
CA PHE A 317 21.15 10.74 27.39
C PHE A 317 20.79 10.78 28.88
N ASN A 318 21.51 11.63 29.61
CA ASN A 318 21.35 11.93 31.04
C ASN A 318 19.87 12.02 31.47
N LYS A 319 19.44 11.14 32.38
CA LYS A 319 18.33 11.42 33.30
C LYS A 319 18.60 10.78 34.66
N THR A 320 18.63 11.65 35.65
CA THR A 320 18.79 11.41 37.08
C THR A 320 17.64 10.60 37.68
N ASN A 321 18.02 9.71 38.62
CA ASN A 321 17.29 9.20 39.78
C ASN A 321 15.78 8.84 39.64
N SER A 322 15.46 7.55 39.72
CA SER A 322 14.54 7.07 40.76
C SER A 322 14.64 5.55 40.97
N ASN A 323 14.44 5.15 42.22
CA ASN A 323 14.69 3.83 42.79
C ASN A 323 13.62 2.77 42.45
N ASN A 324 14.07 1.50 42.53
CA ASN A 324 13.33 0.29 42.90
C ASN A 324 12.29 -0.30 41.93
N SER A 325 12.63 -1.42 41.29
CA SER A 325 12.09 -2.76 41.66
C SER A 325 12.48 -3.79 40.59
N LYS A 326 13.15 -4.88 41.01
CA LYS A 326 13.56 -6.01 40.19
C LYS A 326 12.37 -6.93 39.92
N GLN A 327 12.06 -7.23 38.65
CA GLN A 327 11.48 -8.53 38.27
C GLN A 327 12.05 -9.02 36.92
N ASN A 328 12.61 -10.24 36.98
CA ASN A 328 13.05 -11.06 35.87
C ASN A 328 11.89 -11.46 34.96
N PHE A 329 12.04 -11.33 33.64
CA PHE A 329 11.30 -12.17 32.69
C PHE A 329 12.13 -12.47 31.43
N ASN A 330 12.52 -13.74 31.30
CA ASN A 330 12.61 -14.42 30.00
C ASN A 330 11.18 -14.73 29.56
N ASN A 331 10.81 -14.41 28.31
CA ASN A 331 10.21 -15.37 27.37
C ASN A 331 9.75 -14.70 26.07
N ASN A 332 10.13 -15.37 24.99
CA ASN A 332 9.80 -15.11 23.60
C ASN A 332 8.48 -15.84 23.27
N VAL A 333 7.34 -15.14 23.20
CA VAL A 333 6.04 -15.73 22.76
C VAL A 333 5.17 -14.67 22.05
N ASN A 334 4.97 -14.89 20.74
CA ASN A 334 3.83 -14.47 19.88
C ASN A 334 3.04 -13.18 20.26
N GLU A 335 3.41 -12.06 19.63
CA GLU A 335 2.73 -10.75 19.74
C GLU A 335 1.29 -10.69 19.16
N LYS A 336 0.81 -11.70 18.45
CA LYS A 336 -0.51 -11.64 17.79
C LYS A 336 -1.74 -11.71 18.71
N TYR A 337 -1.56 -11.86 20.03
CA TYR A 337 -2.68 -11.91 21.01
C TYR A 337 -2.73 -10.73 22.00
N LEU A 338 -1.84 -9.73 21.86
CA LEU A 338 -1.70 -8.64 22.85
C LEU A 338 -2.65 -7.44 22.65
N HIS A 339 -3.40 -7.37 21.55
CA HIS A 339 -4.35 -6.27 21.31
C HIS A 339 -5.68 -6.38 22.09
N ALA A 340 -5.87 -7.39 22.94
CA ALA A 340 -7.13 -7.58 23.68
C ALA A 340 -7.05 -7.24 25.19
N LEU A 341 -5.93 -6.72 25.71
CA LEU A 341 -5.76 -6.54 27.16
C LEU A 341 -5.32 -5.14 27.64
N ASN A 342 -5.11 -4.17 26.74
CA ASN A 342 -4.80 -2.78 27.12
C ASN A 342 -5.80 -1.80 26.54
N THR A 343 -7.07 -1.89 26.96
CA THR A 343 -7.98 -0.74 26.91
C THR A 343 -8.04 -0.17 28.31
N ASP A 344 -7.37 0.97 28.52
CA ASP A 344 -7.55 1.77 29.72
C ASP A 344 -9.03 2.13 29.85
N SER A 345 -9.64 1.51 30.85
CA SER A 345 -11.09 1.50 31.03
C SER A 345 -11.59 2.88 31.47
N ALA A 346 -12.51 3.43 30.69
CA ALA A 346 -13.49 4.39 31.20
C ALA A 346 -14.24 3.77 32.41
N PRO A 347 -14.63 4.59 33.41
CA PRO A 347 -15.29 4.09 34.62
C PRO A 347 -16.68 3.54 34.27
N GLY A 348 -16.78 2.21 34.14
CA GLY A 348 -18.03 1.50 33.81
C GLY A 348 -17.87 0.25 32.93
N GLY A 349 -16.67 -0.04 32.40
CA GLY A 349 -16.43 -1.26 31.62
C GLY A 349 -16.44 -2.52 32.49
N LYS A 350 -17.32 -3.47 32.18
CA LYS A 350 -17.31 -4.82 32.78
C LYS A 350 -15.93 -5.43 32.60
N LEU A 351 -15.25 -5.78 33.69
CA LEU A 351 -13.92 -6.40 33.65
C LEU A 351 -13.95 -7.67 32.77
N PRO A 352 -12.93 -7.89 31.93
CA PRO A 352 -12.86 -9.08 31.08
C PRO A 352 -12.83 -10.33 31.96
N TYR A 353 -13.78 -11.23 31.75
CA TYR A 353 -13.79 -12.54 32.42
C TYR A 353 -12.56 -13.35 32.01
N CYS A 354 -12.02 -14.16 32.93
CA CYS A 354 -10.94 -15.08 32.63
C CYS A 354 -11.37 -16.05 31.51
N PRO A 355 -10.72 -16.06 30.33
CA PRO A 355 -11.16 -16.89 29.20
C PRO A 355 -11.01 -18.39 29.46
N ARG A 356 -10.27 -18.77 30.52
CA ARG A 356 -10.17 -20.15 30.98
C ARG A 356 -11.39 -20.52 31.82
N CYS A 357 -11.54 -20.02 33.04
CA CYS A 357 -12.63 -20.46 33.94
C CYS A 357 -13.96 -19.71 33.79
N ARG A 358 -14.03 -18.67 32.96
CA ARG A 358 -15.16 -17.72 32.83
C ARG A 358 -15.54 -16.97 34.11
N ASN A 359 -14.68 -16.96 35.12
CA ASN A 359 -14.85 -16.16 36.32
C ASN A 359 -14.23 -14.77 36.12
N ASN A 360 -14.86 -13.74 36.67
CA ASN A 360 -14.41 -12.34 36.58
C ASN A 360 -13.52 -11.90 37.76
N SER A 361 -13.19 -12.82 38.67
CA SER A 361 -12.40 -12.53 39.87
C SER A 361 -10.89 -12.46 39.65
N HIS A 362 -10.38 -12.87 38.49
CA HIS A 362 -8.94 -12.98 38.24
C HIS A 362 -8.59 -12.93 36.74
N SER A 363 -7.32 -12.68 36.45
CA SER A 363 -6.77 -12.70 35.08
C SER A 363 -6.45 -14.13 34.61
N LEU A 364 -6.19 -14.31 33.32
CA LEU A 364 -5.74 -15.61 32.78
C LEU A 364 -4.45 -16.12 33.47
N ARG A 365 -3.56 -15.22 33.92
CA ARG A 365 -2.29 -15.58 34.58
C ARG A 365 -2.51 -16.15 35.99
N ASP A 366 -3.57 -15.70 36.67
CA ASP A 366 -3.85 -16.05 38.07
C ASP A 366 -4.89 -17.19 38.19
N CYS A 367 -5.23 -17.83 37.07
CA CYS A 367 -6.24 -18.87 37.04
C CYS A 367 -5.72 -20.18 37.64
N GLN A 368 -6.20 -20.52 38.84
CA GLN A 368 -5.85 -21.79 39.51
C GLN A 368 -6.47 -23.02 38.83
N ASN A 369 -7.46 -22.84 37.95
CA ASN A 369 -8.02 -23.96 37.20
C ASN A 369 -6.99 -24.43 36.15
N LYS A 370 -6.42 -25.63 36.37
CA LYS A 370 -5.48 -26.27 35.43
C LYS A 370 -6.17 -27.25 34.47
N GLU A 371 -7.48 -27.40 34.57
CA GLU A 371 -8.25 -28.29 33.71
C GLU A 371 -8.20 -27.80 32.25
N ILE A 372 -7.82 -28.68 31.33
CA ILE A 372 -7.83 -28.38 29.90
C ILE A 372 -9.29 -28.21 29.46
N MET A 373 -9.63 -27.16 28.73
CA MET A 373 -10.98 -26.97 28.21
C MET A 373 -10.99 -26.28 26.86
N CYS A 374 -12.05 -26.51 26.08
CA CYS A 374 -12.19 -25.93 24.76
C CYS A 374 -12.55 -24.45 24.87
N PHE A 375 -11.68 -23.57 24.36
CA PHE A 375 -11.89 -22.11 24.39
C PHE A 375 -13.15 -21.62 23.65
N LYS A 376 -13.73 -22.43 22.75
CA LYS A 376 -14.93 -22.05 22.00
C LYS A 376 -16.23 -22.44 22.74
N CYS A 377 -16.38 -23.70 23.14
CA CYS A 377 -17.62 -24.18 23.77
C CYS A 377 -17.54 -24.35 25.29
N GLY A 378 -16.35 -24.35 25.90
CA GLY A 378 -16.15 -24.55 27.33
C GLY A 378 -16.11 -26.01 27.81
N GLN A 379 -16.12 -27.00 26.91
CA GLN A 379 -16.08 -28.41 27.28
C GLN A 379 -14.75 -28.77 27.96
N LYS A 380 -14.82 -29.37 29.16
CA LYS A 380 -13.69 -29.83 29.97
C LYS A 380 -13.01 -31.06 29.35
N GLY A 381 -11.71 -31.21 29.59
CA GLY A 381 -10.87 -32.32 29.13
C GLY A 381 -10.36 -32.24 27.68
N VAL A 382 -10.78 -31.27 26.87
CA VAL A 382 -10.47 -31.25 25.42
C VAL A 382 -9.94 -29.90 24.94
N LYS A 383 -8.94 -29.89 24.05
CA LYS A 383 -8.48 -28.67 23.36
C LYS A 383 -9.38 -28.38 22.15
N LYS A 384 -9.37 -27.13 21.64
CA LYS A 384 -10.19 -26.74 20.47
C LYS A 384 -10.04 -27.66 19.24
N PRO A 385 -8.83 -28.12 18.85
CA PRO A 385 -8.65 -29.05 17.72
C PRO A 385 -9.26 -30.45 17.95
N ASP A 386 -9.46 -30.83 19.20
CA ASP A 386 -9.94 -32.16 19.59
C ASP A 386 -11.39 -32.11 20.11
N CYS A 387 -12.02 -30.94 20.05
CA CYS A 387 -13.31 -30.73 20.69
C CYS A 387 -14.45 -31.24 19.78
N PRO A 388 -15.15 -32.32 20.17
CA PRO A 388 -16.17 -32.94 19.33
C PRO A 388 -17.37 -32.00 19.07
N ASN A 389 -17.65 -31.07 19.99
CA ASN A 389 -18.71 -30.09 19.82
C ASN A 389 -18.36 -28.93 18.86
N CYS A 390 -17.08 -28.65 18.64
CA CYS A 390 -16.63 -27.53 17.82
C CYS A 390 -16.20 -27.97 16.42
N ASN A 391 -15.75 -29.22 16.30
CA ASN A 391 -15.28 -29.83 15.05
C ASN A 391 -16.27 -30.85 14.51
N LYS A 392 -17.58 -30.72 14.81
CA LYS A 392 -18.60 -31.46 14.06
C LYS A 392 -18.43 -31.06 12.60
N VAL A 393 -17.81 -31.95 11.82
CA VAL A 393 -17.73 -31.86 10.37
C VAL A 393 -19.16 -31.62 9.93
N GLN A 394 -19.40 -30.49 9.24
CA GLN A 394 -20.70 -30.24 8.64
C GLN A 394 -20.92 -31.38 7.66
N ILE A 395 -21.68 -32.41 8.08
CA ILE A 395 -22.14 -33.45 7.18
C ILE A 395 -23.02 -32.69 6.18
N PRO A 396 -22.66 -32.70 4.88
CA PRO A 396 -23.48 -32.04 3.88
C PRO A 396 -24.88 -32.64 4.00
N LYS A 397 -25.87 -31.77 4.21
CA LYS A 397 -27.28 -32.16 4.15
C LYS A 397 -27.54 -32.57 2.70
N ASN A 398 -27.77 -33.87 2.49
CA ASN A 398 -28.29 -34.38 1.22
C ASN A 398 -29.69 -33.84 0.96
#